data_AF-A0A4Q2YBP4-F1
#
_entry.id   AF-A0A4Q2YBP4-F1
#
_cell.length_a   1.000
_cell.length_b   1.000
_cell.length_c   1.000
_cell.angle_alpha   90.00
_cell.angle_beta   90.00
_cell.angle_gamma   90.00
#
_symmetry.space_group_name_H-M   'P 1'
#
loop_
_entity.id
_entity.type
_entity.pdbx_description
1 polymer ?
#
loop_
_entity_poly.entity_id
_entity_poly.type
_entity_poly.pdbx_seq_one_letter_code
_entity_poly.pdbx_strand_id
1 'polypeptide(L)'
;MSVKIRFNSASVTGAVLAKVGNPQRDEPLQTSREVFQIAEEDRETLTGIFLKPFRNLVGHRFSHHSSSLEQHEMYKCSTAIFESPDALLDKGIAIAKRLYAKSNHPNIKSGDLCIALVSNVEVDDQFVNALCILKSESVVPFLSISARDGDLQLRTEQGILPDKIDKGCLILNYCPDQGYYVLTFDRTGGESRFWVRDFLGVHAVPDAAYLTSAYTGLATSFLEQEKP
;
A
#
# COMPACT_ATOMS: atom_id res chain seq x y z
N MET A 1 -23.30 -7.33 -3.10
CA MET A 1 -23.35 -5.89 -2.78
C MET A 1 -21.91 -5.40 -2.68
N SER A 2 -21.60 -4.21 -3.20
CA SER A 2 -20.26 -3.61 -3.05
C SER A 2 -20.06 -3.15 -1.61
N VAL A 3 -18.93 -3.52 -1.00
CA VAL A 3 -18.55 -3.05 0.35
C VAL A 3 -18.45 -1.53 0.35
N LYS A 4 -19.10 -0.86 1.30
CA LYS A 4 -19.03 0.60 1.45
C LYS A 4 -17.89 0.97 2.38
N ILE A 5 -16.97 1.82 1.90
CA ILE A 5 -15.78 2.22 2.66
C ILE A 5 -15.74 3.74 2.76
N ARG A 6 -15.57 4.28 3.97
CA ARG A 6 -15.41 5.71 4.24
C ARG A 6 -14.19 5.97 5.13
N PHE A 7 -13.49 7.05 4.83
CA PHE A 7 -12.24 7.42 5.50
C PHE A 7 -12.37 8.69 6.37
N ASN A 8 -13.59 9.20 6.57
CA ASN A 8 -13.83 10.50 7.23
C ASN A 8 -13.34 10.54 8.69
N SER A 9 -13.44 9.42 9.40
CA SER A 9 -12.98 9.29 10.79
C SER A 9 -11.59 8.66 10.90
N ALA A 10 -10.97 8.31 9.77
CA ALA A 10 -9.73 7.56 9.77
C ALA A 10 -8.58 8.42 10.30
N SER A 11 -7.58 7.77 10.90
CA SER A 11 -6.38 8.45 11.38
C SER A 11 -5.16 7.55 11.31
N VAL A 12 -4.09 8.03 10.69
CA VAL A 12 -2.79 7.36 10.67
C VAL A 12 -2.00 7.74 11.93
N THR A 13 -1.50 6.76 12.67
CA THR A 13 -0.90 6.99 14.01
C THR A 13 0.58 6.66 14.08
N GLY A 14 1.03 5.59 13.42
CA GLY A 14 2.41 5.15 13.43
C GLY A 14 2.81 4.47 12.12
N ALA A 15 4.10 4.56 11.78
CA ALA A 15 4.63 4.01 10.54
C ALA A 15 6.00 3.35 10.70
N VAL A 16 6.25 2.35 9.87
CA VAL A 16 7.57 1.78 9.61
C VAL A 16 8.01 2.22 8.22
N LEU A 17 9.25 2.69 8.14
CA LEU A 17 9.81 3.21 6.90
C LEU A 17 10.89 2.27 6.39
N ALA A 18 11.03 2.15 5.07
CA ALA A 18 12.12 1.41 4.47
C ALA A 18 12.57 2.02 3.14
N LYS A 19 13.87 1.93 2.86
CA LYS A 19 14.40 2.05 1.50
C LYS A 19 14.57 0.64 0.97
N VAL A 20 13.78 0.29 -0.04
CA VAL A 20 13.74 -1.06 -0.60
C VAL A 20 14.49 -1.07 -1.91
N GLY A 21 15.65 -1.72 -1.90
CA GLY A 21 16.46 -1.99 -3.08
C GLY A 21 15.90 -3.11 -3.97
N ASN A 22 16.68 -3.46 -4.98
CA ASN A 22 16.53 -4.65 -5.81
C ASN A 22 17.73 -5.59 -5.62
N PRO A 23 17.53 -6.83 -5.12
CA PRO A 23 18.60 -7.81 -4.94
C PRO A 23 19.39 -8.15 -6.20
N GLN A 24 18.77 -8.14 -7.40
CA GLN A 24 19.48 -8.45 -8.65
C GLN A 24 20.40 -7.31 -9.12
N ARG A 25 20.22 -6.12 -8.55
CA ARG A 25 21.03 -4.93 -8.85
C ARG A 25 21.98 -4.60 -7.71
N ASP A 26 22.17 -5.52 -6.76
CA ASP A 26 22.94 -5.35 -5.52
C ASP A 26 22.55 -4.10 -4.71
N GLU A 27 21.30 -3.65 -4.86
CA GLU A 27 20.78 -2.52 -4.11
C GLU A 27 20.25 -3.02 -2.76
N PRO A 28 20.59 -2.34 -1.64
CA PRO A 28 20.31 -2.86 -0.31
C PRO A 28 18.87 -2.60 0.15
N LEU A 29 18.45 -3.35 1.17
CA LEU A 29 17.29 -3.03 2.00
C LEU A 29 17.74 -2.29 3.27
N GLN A 30 17.13 -1.15 3.56
CA GLN A 30 17.28 -0.43 4.82
C GLN A 30 15.90 -0.19 5.45
N THR A 31 15.76 -0.41 6.75
CA THR A 31 14.51 -0.22 7.49
C THR A 31 14.71 0.76 8.65
N SER A 32 13.63 1.40 9.11
CA SER A 32 13.64 2.18 10.34
C SER A 32 13.90 1.27 11.54
N ARG A 33 14.58 1.80 12.55
CA ARG A 33 14.92 1.06 13.78
C ARG A 33 13.84 1.17 14.85
N GLU A 34 12.92 2.10 14.67
CA GLU A 34 11.80 2.37 15.56
C GLU A 34 10.55 2.70 14.72
N VAL A 35 9.39 2.67 15.37
CA VAL A 35 8.14 3.15 14.78
C VAL A 35 8.19 4.68 14.73
N PHE A 36 8.03 5.24 13.54
CA PHE A 36 7.82 6.66 13.37
C PHE A 36 6.41 7.02 13.88
N GLN A 37 6.35 7.77 14.98
CA GLN A 37 5.10 8.24 15.56
C GLN A 37 4.64 9.49 14.82
N ILE A 38 3.41 9.48 14.32
CA ILE A 38 2.86 10.64 13.63
C ILE A 38 2.32 11.62 14.66
N ALA A 39 2.90 12.83 14.65
CA ALA A 39 2.48 13.94 15.49
C ALA A 39 1.02 14.31 15.22
N GLU A 40 0.26 14.66 16.25
CA GLU A 40 -1.17 14.99 16.15
C GLU A 40 -1.47 16.04 15.07
N GLU A 41 -0.62 17.06 14.96
CA GLU A 41 -0.74 18.15 13.98
C GLU A 41 -0.62 17.69 12.52
N ASP A 42 0.11 16.60 12.27
CA ASP A 42 0.34 16.08 10.92
C ASP A 42 -0.69 15.01 10.52
N ARG A 43 -1.45 14.46 11.47
CA ARG A 43 -2.31 13.29 11.24
C ARG A 43 -3.36 13.53 10.18
N GLU A 44 -4.05 14.67 10.21
CA GLU A 44 -5.11 14.98 9.25
C GLU A 44 -4.53 15.01 7.82
N THR A 45 -3.44 15.75 7.63
CA THR A 45 -2.77 15.90 6.34
C THR A 45 -2.25 14.57 5.81
N LEU A 46 -1.51 13.81 6.64
CA LEU A 46 -0.94 12.53 6.24
C LEU A 46 -2.02 11.47 5.98
N THR A 47 -3.09 11.46 6.77
CA THR A 47 -4.23 10.56 6.52
C THR A 47 -4.88 10.84 5.17
N GLY A 48 -5.11 12.12 4.85
CA GLY A 48 -5.63 12.53 3.56
C GLY A 48 -4.75 12.08 2.40
N ILE A 49 -3.43 12.26 2.52
CA ILE A 49 -2.44 11.82 1.52
C ILE A 49 -2.46 10.29 1.35
N PHE A 50 -2.44 9.55 2.46
CA PHE A 50 -2.28 8.10 2.44
C PHE A 50 -3.52 7.41 1.89
N LEU A 51 -4.73 7.90 2.22
CA LEU A 51 -5.98 7.21 1.91
C LEU A 51 -6.66 7.68 0.62
N LYS A 52 -6.35 8.89 0.12
CA LYS A 52 -6.92 9.43 -1.13
C LYS A 52 -6.81 8.46 -2.32
N PRO A 53 -5.67 7.76 -2.57
CA PRO A 53 -5.53 6.85 -3.70
C PRO A 53 -6.41 5.60 -3.65
N PHE A 54 -6.94 5.22 -2.48
CA PHE A 54 -7.73 4.00 -2.32
C PHE A 54 -9.22 4.17 -2.58
N ARG A 55 -9.67 5.39 -2.90
CA ARG A 55 -11.08 5.64 -3.25
C ARG A 55 -11.44 4.95 -4.56
N ASN A 56 -12.61 4.31 -4.60
CA ASN A 56 -13.19 3.67 -5.79
C ASN A 56 -12.33 2.53 -6.38
N LEU A 57 -11.50 1.87 -5.56
CA LEU A 57 -10.75 0.69 -6.00
C LEU A 57 -11.58 -0.59 -5.84
N VAL A 58 -11.25 -1.58 -6.67
CA VAL A 58 -11.83 -2.93 -6.58
C VAL A 58 -11.21 -3.68 -5.39
N GLY A 59 -12.07 -4.37 -4.64
CA GLY A 59 -11.66 -5.20 -3.51
C GLY A 59 -10.90 -6.45 -3.94
N HIS A 60 -9.95 -6.84 -3.11
CA HIS A 60 -9.19 -8.08 -3.21
C HIS A 60 -9.20 -8.81 -1.85
N ARG A 61 -8.79 -10.07 -1.82
CA ARG A 61 -8.57 -10.85 -0.60
C ARG A 61 -7.28 -11.64 -0.70
N PHE A 62 -6.63 -11.87 0.43
CA PHE A 62 -5.56 -12.85 0.50
C PHE A 62 -6.10 -14.22 0.14
N SER A 63 -5.37 -14.96 -0.68
CA SER A 63 -5.72 -16.34 -1.02
C SER A 63 -4.46 -17.20 -1.02
N HIS A 64 -4.58 -18.45 -0.57
CA HIS A 64 -3.47 -19.39 -0.61
C HIS A 64 -3.87 -20.64 -1.40
N HIS A 65 -2.97 -21.10 -2.28
CA HIS A 65 -3.22 -22.25 -3.16
C HIS A 65 -3.49 -23.56 -2.42
N SER A 66 -3.02 -23.70 -1.17
CA SER A 66 -3.19 -24.89 -0.32
C SER A 66 -4.17 -24.71 0.84
N SER A 67 -5.22 -23.90 0.64
CA SER A 67 -6.40 -23.72 1.53
C SER A 67 -6.17 -23.19 2.96
N SER A 68 -4.93 -22.97 3.42
CA SER A 68 -4.65 -22.34 4.72
C SER A 68 -4.15 -20.91 4.57
N LEU A 69 -4.99 -19.93 4.93
CA LEU A 69 -4.59 -18.51 5.08
C LEU A 69 -3.47 -18.36 6.13
N GLU A 70 -3.38 -19.28 7.09
CA GLU A 70 -2.32 -19.34 8.09
C GLU A 70 -0.95 -19.73 7.51
N GLN A 71 -0.80 -19.86 6.20
CA GLN A 71 0.52 -19.97 5.56
C GLN A 71 0.89 -18.69 4.80
N HIS A 72 -0.08 -17.80 4.58
CA HIS A 72 0.11 -16.58 3.82
C HIS A 72 0.86 -15.53 4.65
N GLU A 73 2.07 -15.16 4.23
CA GLU A 73 2.96 -14.26 5.00
C GLU A 73 2.35 -12.86 5.25
N MET A 74 1.76 -12.22 4.24
CA MET A 74 1.11 -10.90 4.43
C MET A 74 -0.08 -10.98 5.37
N TYR A 75 -0.92 -12.03 5.25
CA TYR A 75 -2.01 -12.31 6.17
C TYR A 75 -1.49 -12.41 7.61
N LYS A 76 -0.48 -13.27 7.87
CA LYS A 76 0.14 -13.41 9.20
C LYS A 76 0.66 -12.10 9.77
N CYS A 77 1.38 -11.33 8.96
CA CYS A 77 1.92 -10.04 9.40
C CYS A 77 0.78 -9.07 9.75
N SER A 78 -0.26 -9.03 8.92
CA SER A 78 -1.42 -8.16 9.15
C SER A 78 -2.19 -8.56 10.39
N THR A 79 -2.47 -9.86 10.58
CA THR A 79 -3.13 -10.40 11.76
C THR A 79 -2.37 -10.05 13.03
N ALA A 80 -1.05 -10.29 13.06
CA ALA A 80 -0.23 -9.96 14.22
C ALA A 80 -0.25 -8.46 14.56
N ILE A 81 -0.24 -7.57 13.55
CA ILE A 81 -0.34 -6.12 13.76
C ILE A 81 -1.74 -5.72 14.28
N PHE A 82 -2.79 -6.34 13.75
CA PHE A 82 -4.16 -6.03 14.17
C PHE A 82 -4.49 -6.54 15.58
N GLU A 83 -3.93 -7.68 15.98
CA GLU A 83 -4.06 -8.23 17.33
C GLU A 83 -3.22 -7.44 18.34
N SER A 84 -2.02 -7.00 17.95
CA SER A 84 -1.13 -6.20 18.78
C SER A 84 -0.42 -5.11 17.96
N PRO A 85 -0.85 -3.84 18.07
CA PRO A 85 -0.21 -2.72 17.39
C PRO A 85 1.29 -2.57 17.68
N ASP A 86 1.77 -3.06 18.83
CA ASP A 86 3.20 -3.07 19.18
C ASP A 86 4.04 -3.95 18.23
N ALA A 87 3.40 -4.90 17.53
CA ALA A 87 4.04 -5.72 16.51
C ALA A 87 4.35 -4.94 15.21
N LEU A 88 3.89 -3.68 15.08
CA LEU A 88 4.05 -2.88 13.87
C LEU A 88 5.49 -2.81 13.39
N LEU A 89 6.47 -2.61 14.28
CA LEU A 89 7.89 -2.54 13.91
C LEU A 89 8.39 -3.87 13.33
N ASP A 90 8.27 -4.97 14.09
CA ASP A 90 8.77 -6.28 13.69
C ASP A 90 8.10 -6.76 12.40
N LYS A 91 6.77 -6.68 12.34
CA LYS A 91 6.00 -7.13 11.18
C LYS A 91 6.13 -6.18 9.99
N GLY A 92 6.28 -4.88 10.21
CA GLY A 92 6.61 -3.92 9.15
C GLY A 92 7.97 -4.23 8.52
N ILE A 93 8.99 -4.54 9.33
CA ILE A 93 10.30 -5.00 8.84
C ILE A 93 10.16 -6.31 8.05
N ALA A 94 9.36 -7.26 8.53
CA ALA A 94 9.10 -8.51 7.81
C ALA A 94 8.43 -8.28 6.44
N ILE A 95 7.45 -7.37 6.36
CA ILE A 95 6.81 -6.95 5.10
C ILE A 95 7.84 -6.32 4.14
N ALA A 96 8.69 -5.42 4.63
CA ALA A 96 9.74 -4.80 3.83
C ALA A 96 10.76 -5.83 3.31
N LYS A 97 11.17 -6.78 4.15
CA LYS A 97 12.03 -7.92 3.75
C LYS A 97 11.38 -8.79 2.69
N ARG A 98 10.09 -9.07 2.83
CA ARG A 98 9.33 -9.82 1.82
C ARG A 98 9.31 -9.06 0.49
N LEU A 99 9.01 -7.77 0.51
CA LEU A 99 9.02 -6.95 -0.71
C LEU A 99 10.38 -7.03 -1.39
N TYR A 100 11.47 -6.82 -0.64
CA TYR A 100 12.84 -6.94 -1.14
C TYR A 100 13.13 -8.31 -1.76
N ALA A 101 12.79 -9.40 -1.06
CA ALA A 101 13.01 -10.76 -1.54
C ALA A 101 12.20 -11.10 -2.81
N LYS A 102 11.03 -10.49 -2.99
CA LYS A 102 10.19 -10.66 -4.18
C LYS A 102 10.59 -9.73 -5.32
N SER A 103 11.35 -8.66 -5.08
CA SER A 103 11.86 -7.73 -6.10
C SER A 103 12.99 -8.34 -6.95
N ASN A 104 12.83 -9.56 -7.45
CA ASN A 104 13.87 -10.35 -8.08
C ASN A 104 13.93 -10.22 -9.62
N HIS A 105 13.37 -9.15 -10.17
CA HIS A 105 13.41 -8.86 -11.60
C HIS A 105 14.06 -7.49 -11.83
N PRO A 106 14.92 -7.30 -12.86
CA PRO A 106 15.70 -6.07 -13.02
C PRO A 106 14.85 -4.80 -13.22
N ASN A 107 13.64 -4.97 -13.76
CA ASN A 107 12.73 -3.84 -14.00
C ASN A 107 12.06 -3.32 -12.72
N ILE A 108 12.04 -4.12 -11.64
CA ILE A 108 11.44 -3.73 -10.36
C ILE A 108 12.30 -2.63 -9.75
N LYS A 109 11.74 -1.43 -9.72
CA LYS A 109 12.46 -0.24 -9.27
C LYS A 109 12.61 -0.24 -7.76
N SER A 110 13.73 0.29 -7.31
CA SER A 110 13.94 0.62 -5.91
C SER A 110 13.10 1.83 -5.49
N GLY A 111 12.91 2.01 -4.19
CA GLY A 111 12.07 3.10 -3.72
C GLY A 111 11.92 3.20 -2.22
N ASP A 112 11.20 4.23 -1.81
CA ASP A 112 10.80 4.47 -0.44
C ASP A 112 9.47 3.77 -0.15
N LEU A 113 9.43 3.04 0.96
CA LEU A 113 8.28 2.29 1.44
C LEU A 113 7.84 2.88 2.79
N CYS A 114 6.53 3.10 2.92
CA CYS A 114 5.87 3.46 4.16
C CYS A 114 4.81 2.40 4.49
N ILE A 115 4.87 1.85 5.69
CA ILE A 115 3.91 0.87 6.22
C ILE A 115 3.29 1.49 7.47
N ALA A 116 2.04 1.92 7.40
CA ALA A 116 1.40 2.71 8.44
C ALA A 116 0.12 2.07 8.97
N LEU A 117 -0.06 2.18 10.29
CA LEU A 117 -1.29 1.78 10.94
C LEU A 117 -2.33 2.90 10.80
N VAL A 118 -3.53 2.52 10.41
CA VAL A 118 -4.68 3.40 10.26
C VAL A 118 -5.78 2.92 11.18
N SER A 119 -6.35 3.83 11.96
CA SER A 119 -7.48 3.56 12.84
C SER A 119 -8.77 4.14 12.25
N ASN A 120 -9.92 3.66 12.72
CA ASN A 120 -11.24 4.25 12.47
C ASN A 120 -11.63 4.37 10.99
N VAL A 121 -11.27 3.40 10.16
CA VAL A 121 -11.83 3.28 8.81
C VAL A 121 -13.24 2.69 8.93
N GLU A 122 -14.23 3.32 8.31
CA GLU A 122 -15.61 2.84 8.34
C GLU A 122 -15.85 1.91 7.14
N VAL A 123 -16.26 0.67 7.42
CA VAL A 123 -16.56 -0.38 6.43
C VAL A 123 -17.92 -0.96 6.78
N ASP A 124 -18.92 -0.82 5.88
CA ASP A 124 -20.30 -1.29 6.10
C ASP A 124 -20.83 -0.96 7.52
N ASP A 125 -20.72 0.32 7.91
CA ASP A 125 -21.16 0.87 9.20
C ASP A 125 -20.37 0.36 10.43
N GLN A 126 -19.20 -0.27 10.23
CA GLN A 126 -18.29 -0.72 11.29
C GLN A 126 -16.96 0.03 11.22
N PHE A 127 -16.43 0.44 12.38
CA PHE A 127 -15.07 1.00 12.45
C PHE A 127 -14.04 -0.12 12.59
N VAL A 128 -13.08 -0.15 11.67
CA VAL A 128 -11.99 -1.14 11.63
C VAL A 128 -10.64 -0.45 11.56
N ASN A 129 -9.62 -1.15 12.03
CA ASN A 129 -8.23 -0.78 11.78
C ASN A 129 -7.79 -1.26 10.39
N ALA A 130 -6.79 -0.59 9.83
CA ALA A 130 -6.22 -0.93 8.54
C ALA A 130 -4.70 -0.79 8.55
N LEU A 131 -4.04 -1.51 7.64
CA LEU A 131 -2.61 -1.39 7.38
C LEU A 131 -2.43 -0.80 5.98
N CYS A 132 -1.84 0.38 5.91
CA CYS A 132 -1.56 1.09 4.67
C CYS A 132 -0.09 0.90 4.28
N ILE A 133 0.16 0.37 3.09
CA ILE A 133 1.48 0.14 2.53
C ILE A 133 1.59 0.98 1.26
N LEU A 134 2.52 1.92 1.22
CA LEU A 134 2.74 2.82 0.10
C LEU A 134 4.19 2.72 -0.33
N LYS A 135 4.42 2.54 -1.64
CA LYS A 135 5.76 2.54 -2.23
C LYS A 135 5.84 3.62 -3.29
N SER A 136 6.86 4.46 -3.18
CA SER A 136 7.23 5.43 -4.21
C SER A 136 8.59 5.07 -4.80
N GLU A 137 8.66 5.01 -6.11
CA GLU A 137 9.83 4.63 -6.91
C GLU A 137 10.55 5.85 -7.48
N SER A 138 10.05 7.04 -7.15
CA SER A 138 10.60 8.31 -7.59
C SER A 138 10.49 9.35 -6.48
N VAL A 139 11.57 10.09 -6.29
CA VAL A 139 11.55 11.34 -5.55
C VAL A 139 11.61 12.49 -6.54
N VAL A 140 10.95 13.59 -6.21
CA VAL A 140 10.97 14.81 -7.02
C VAL A 140 11.65 15.94 -6.24
N PRO A 141 12.43 16.80 -6.91
CA PRO A 141 12.93 18.01 -6.30
C PRO A 141 11.77 18.98 -6.05
N PHE A 142 11.76 19.62 -4.89
CA PHE A 142 10.92 20.78 -4.60
C PHE A 142 11.74 21.86 -3.92
N LEU A 143 11.28 23.11 -4.04
CA LEU A 143 11.91 24.26 -3.42
C LEU A 143 11.25 24.52 -2.07
N SER A 144 12.05 24.57 -1.01
CA SER A 144 11.66 24.89 0.35
C SER A 144 12.22 26.26 0.71
N ILE A 145 11.36 27.17 1.18
CA ILE A 145 11.76 28.47 1.71
C ILE A 145 11.47 28.45 3.21
N SER A 146 12.53 28.54 4.02
CA SER A 146 12.41 28.54 5.48
C SER A 146 13.14 29.75 6.06
N ALA A 147 12.56 30.37 7.08
CA ALA A 147 13.25 31.38 7.86
C ALA A 147 14.26 30.69 8.80
N ARG A 148 15.55 31.03 8.70
CA ARG A 148 16.58 30.64 9.65
C ARG A 148 17.36 31.88 10.07
N ASP A 149 17.51 32.09 11.37
CA ASP A 149 18.25 33.20 11.95
C ASP A 149 17.80 34.59 11.46
N GLY A 150 16.51 34.74 11.16
CA GLY A 150 15.92 36.01 10.69
C GLY A 150 16.07 36.28 9.19
N ASP A 151 16.66 35.36 8.42
CA ASP A 151 16.78 35.45 6.96
C ASP A 151 16.04 34.31 6.24
N LEU A 152 15.62 34.56 5.00
CA LEU A 152 14.95 33.59 4.15
C LEU A 152 15.98 32.76 3.38
N GLN A 153 15.99 31.45 3.65
CA GLN A 153 16.86 30.51 2.93
C GLN A 153 16.05 29.69 1.94
N LEU A 154 16.47 29.70 0.67
CA LEU A 154 15.98 28.80 -0.37
C LEU A 154 16.81 27.51 -0.37
N ARG A 155 16.14 26.36 -0.31
CA ARG A 155 16.77 25.04 -0.38
C ARG A 155 16.03 24.17 -1.39
N THR A 156 16.78 23.33 -2.08
CA THR A 156 16.20 22.24 -2.88
C THR A 156 16.14 21.00 -2.00
N GLU A 157 14.95 20.47 -1.83
CA GLU A 157 14.69 19.22 -1.11
C GLU A 157 14.23 18.14 -2.10
N GLN A 158 14.52 16.88 -1.79
CA GLN A 158 14.06 15.73 -2.57
C GLN A 158 13.01 15.00 -1.74
N GLY A 159 11.81 14.82 -2.28
CA GLY A 159 10.72 14.20 -1.53
C GLY A 159 9.80 13.35 -2.38
N ILE A 160 8.95 12.60 -1.70
CA ILE A 160 7.88 11.81 -2.31
C ILE A 160 6.75 12.77 -2.61
N LEU A 161 6.31 12.82 -3.87
CA LEU A 161 5.10 13.56 -4.23
C LEU A 161 3.88 12.66 -3.98
N PRO A 162 2.97 13.02 -3.05
CA PRO A 162 1.76 12.24 -2.72
C PRO A 162 0.98 11.74 -3.94
N ASP A 163 0.77 12.62 -4.92
CA ASP A 163 -0.01 12.28 -6.11
C ASP A 163 0.73 11.34 -7.07
N LYS A 164 2.04 11.10 -6.90
CA LYS A 164 2.88 10.20 -7.70
C LYS A 164 3.32 8.94 -6.95
N ILE A 165 2.67 8.59 -5.84
CA ILE A 165 2.89 7.26 -5.23
C ILE A 165 2.53 6.19 -6.27
N ASP A 166 3.46 5.29 -6.54
CA ASP A 166 3.39 4.35 -7.66
C ASP A 166 2.54 3.13 -7.31
N LYS A 167 2.74 2.58 -6.12
CA LYS A 167 2.13 1.33 -5.67
C LYS A 167 1.58 1.50 -4.26
N GLY A 168 0.39 0.94 -4.02
CA GLY A 168 -0.26 1.03 -2.72
C GLY A 168 -1.13 -0.16 -2.41
N CYS A 169 -1.23 -0.49 -1.14
CA CYS A 169 -2.08 -1.54 -0.60
C CYS A 169 -2.67 -1.07 0.74
N LEU A 170 -3.99 -1.19 0.91
CA LEU A 170 -4.70 -0.93 2.15
C LEU A 170 -5.42 -2.21 2.56
N ILE A 171 -4.94 -2.82 3.62
CA ILE A 171 -5.48 -4.06 4.18
C ILE A 171 -6.43 -3.67 5.31
N LEU A 172 -7.72 -3.91 5.15
CA LEU A 172 -8.74 -3.61 6.14
C LEU A 172 -8.93 -4.84 7.04
N ASN A 173 -8.97 -4.64 8.36
CA ASN A 173 -9.32 -5.68 9.33
C ASN A 173 -10.83 -5.99 9.25
N TYR A 174 -11.27 -6.53 8.12
CA TYR A 174 -12.67 -6.81 7.78
C TYR A 174 -12.76 -8.19 7.12
N CYS A 175 -13.61 -9.06 7.65
CA CYS A 175 -13.70 -10.49 7.30
C CYS A 175 -12.32 -11.20 7.30
N PRO A 176 -11.61 -11.27 8.44
CA PRO A 176 -10.31 -11.93 8.54
C PRO A 176 -10.35 -13.40 8.09
N ASP A 177 -11.41 -14.12 8.45
CA ASP A 177 -11.70 -15.51 8.07
C ASP A 177 -11.78 -15.72 6.55
N GLN A 178 -12.08 -14.65 5.79
CA GLN A 178 -12.10 -14.66 4.32
C GLN A 178 -10.81 -14.14 3.69
N GLY A 179 -9.78 -13.83 4.48
CA GLY A 179 -8.50 -13.32 3.99
C GLY A 179 -8.41 -11.80 3.90
N TYR A 180 -9.08 -11.08 4.80
CA TYR A 180 -9.17 -9.61 4.84
C TYR A 180 -9.75 -8.98 3.58
N TYR A 181 -10.16 -7.71 3.65
CA TYR A 181 -10.55 -6.94 2.47
C TYR A 181 -9.40 -5.99 2.11
N VAL A 182 -8.88 -6.11 0.90
CA VAL A 182 -7.66 -5.43 0.46
C VAL A 182 -7.97 -4.53 -0.72
N LEU A 183 -7.63 -3.24 -0.61
CA LEU A 183 -7.62 -2.32 -1.74
C LEU A 183 -6.19 -2.15 -2.21
N THR A 184 -5.92 -2.29 -3.51
CA THR A 184 -4.55 -2.18 -4.03
C THR A 184 -4.55 -1.51 -5.40
N PHE A 185 -3.47 -0.78 -5.67
CA PHE A 185 -3.20 -0.20 -6.98
C PHE A 185 -1.72 -0.33 -7.34
N ASP A 186 -1.47 -0.41 -8.64
CA ASP A 186 -0.13 -0.26 -9.25
C ASP A 186 -0.29 0.62 -10.48
N ARG A 187 0.20 1.87 -10.40
CA ARG A 187 0.09 2.86 -11.47
C ARG A 187 1.10 2.64 -12.59
N THR A 188 2.11 1.79 -12.38
CA THR A 188 3.14 1.52 -13.38
C THR A 188 2.70 0.50 -14.42
N GLY A 189 1.67 -0.30 -14.12
CA GLY A 189 1.01 -1.26 -15.03
C GLY A 189 1.86 -2.48 -15.41
N GLY A 190 3.14 -2.28 -15.75
CA GLY A 190 4.07 -3.32 -16.19
C GLY A 190 4.45 -4.34 -15.11
N GLU A 191 4.17 -4.04 -13.83
CA GLU A 191 4.58 -4.85 -12.68
C GLU A 191 3.40 -5.33 -11.82
N SER A 192 2.17 -5.16 -12.32
CA SER A 192 0.95 -5.51 -11.56
C SER A 192 0.97 -6.97 -11.07
N ARG A 193 1.53 -7.89 -11.86
CA ARG A 193 1.74 -9.29 -11.42
C ARG A 193 2.67 -9.40 -10.22
N PHE A 194 3.80 -8.69 -10.23
CA PHE A 194 4.73 -8.69 -9.10
C PHE A 194 4.05 -8.12 -7.84
N TRP A 195 3.43 -6.94 -7.95
CA TRP A 195 2.83 -6.27 -6.79
C TRP A 195 1.64 -7.05 -6.22
N VAL A 196 0.67 -7.39 -7.07
CA VAL A 196 -0.59 -8.01 -6.64
C VAL A 196 -0.42 -9.49 -6.30
N ARG A 197 0.31 -10.26 -7.12
CA ARG A 197 0.42 -11.72 -6.95
C ARG A 197 1.64 -12.13 -6.15
N ASP A 198 2.83 -11.66 -6.51
CA ASP A 198 4.06 -12.23 -5.95
C ASP A 198 4.41 -11.62 -4.57
N PHE A 199 4.20 -10.31 -4.41
CA PHE A 199 4.36 -9.61 -3.14
C PHE A 199 3.11 -9.75 -2.26
N LEU A 200 1.96 -9.21 -2.69
CA LEU A 200 0.75 -9.17 -1.87
C LEU A 200 0.05 -10.53 -1.75
N GLY A 201 0.02 -11.34 -2.81
CA GLY A 201 -0.67 -12.63 -2.80
C GLY A 201 -2.19 -12.53 -2.75
N VAL A 202 -2.76 -11.50 -3.39
CA VAL A 202 -4.20 -11.22 -3.34
C VAL A 202 -4.90 -11.51 -4.68
N HIS A 203 -6.18 -11.83 -4.59
CA HIS A 203 -7.07 -12.05 -5.73
C HIS A 203 -8.25 -11.10 -5.64
N ALA A 204 -8.72 -10.61 -6.78
CA ALA A 204 -9.90 -9.74 -6.83
C ALA A 204 -11.13 -10.46 -6.26
N VAL A 205 -11.94 -9.73 -5.50
CA VAL A 205 -13.26 -10.19 -5.07
C VAL A 205 -14.18 -10.17 -6.30
N PRO A 206 -14.79 -11.30 -6.67
CA PRO A 206 -15.75 -11.33 -7.75
C PRO A 206 -17.07 -10.71 -7.28
N ASP A 207 -17.12 -9.38 -7.22
CA ASP A 207 -18.35 -8.62 -7.08
C ASP A 207 -18.87 -8.15 -8.44
N ALA A 208 -20.04 -7.49 -8.45
CA ALA A 208 -20.63 -6.99 -9.67
C ALA A 208 -19.72 -6.00 -10.42
N ALA A 209 -18.91 -5.20 -9.70
CA ALA A 209 -17.99 -4.24 -10.30
C ALA A 209 -16.79 -4.96 -10.96
N TYR A 210 -16.26 -6.00 -10.31
CA TYR A 210 -15.26 -6.88 -10.91
C TYR A 210 -15.79 -7.52 -12.20
N LEU A 211 -16.99 -8.10 -12.15
CA LEU A 211 -17.62 -8.70 -13.33
C LEU A 211 -17.80 -7.67 -14.44
N THR A 212 -18.33 -6.47 -14.15
CA THR A 212 -18.44 -5.40 -15.15
C THR A 212 -17.09 -5.04 -15.75
N SER A 213 -16.05 -4.82 -14.93
CA SER A 213 -14.71 -4.50 -15.44
C SER A 213 -14.10 -5.61 -16.29
N ALA A 214 -14.29 -6.88 -15.90
CA ALA A 214 -13.83 -8.05 -16.64
C ALA A 214 -14.58 -8.20 -17.97
N TYR A 215 -15.91 -8.02 -17.97
CA TYR A 215 -16.71 -8.05 -19.19
C TYR A 215 -16.36 -6.89 -20.14
N THR A 216 -16.15 -5.68 -19.62
CA THR A 216 -15.69 -4.55 -20.43
C THR A 216 -14.30 -4.81 -21.01
N GLY A 217 -13.36 -5.31 -20.21
CA GLY A 217 -12.01 -5.65 -20.67
C GLY A 217 -12.00 -6.73 -21.76
N LEU A 218 -12.83 -7.76 -21.61
CA LEU A 218 -13.04 -8.77 -22.65
C LEU A 218 -13.59 -8.13 -23.92
N ALA A 219 -14.67 -7.34 -23.81
CA ALA A 219 -15.27 -6.66 -24.96
C ALA A 219 -14.30 -5.73 -25.69
N THR A 220 -13.48 -4.95 -24.96
CA THR A 220 -12.45 -4.11 -25.57
C THR A 220 -11.36 -4.93 -26.26
N SER A 221 -10.93 -6.04 -25.65
CA SER A 221 -9.91 -6.92 -26.25
C SER A 221 -10.40 -7.60 -27.52
N PHE A 222 -11.68 -7.97 -27.60
CA PHE A 222 -12.30 -8.47 -28.82
C PHE A 222 -12.31 -7.41 -29.92
N LEU A 223 -12.68 -6.18 -29.60
CA LEU A 223 -12.69 -5.07 -30.57
C LEU A 223 -11.29 -4.66 -31.05
N GLU A 224 -10.26 -4.82 -30.21
CA GLU A 224 -8.87 -4.58 -30.61
C GLU A 224 -8.30 -5.69 -31.51
N GLN A 225 -8.77 -6.93 -31.37
CA GLN A 225 -8.41 -8.03 -32.27
C GLN A 225 -9.06 -7.94 -33.65
N GLU A 226 -10.16 -7.18 -33.79
CA GLU A 226 -10.85 -6.96 -35.07
C GLU A 226 -10.38 -5.70 -35.84
N LYS A 227 -9.39 -4.96 -35.32
CA LYS A 227 -8.76 -3.88 -36.11
C LYS A 227 -7.77 -4.49 -37.12
N PRO A 228 -7.91 -4.19 -38.43
CA PRO A 228 -7.03 -4.71 -39.48
C PRO A 228 -5.60 -4.18 -39.40
#